data_AF-A0A1V5QGT0-F1
#
_entry.id   AF-A0A1V5QGT0-F1
#
_cell.length_a   1.000
_cell.length_b   1.000
_cell.length_c   1.000
_cell.angle_alpha   90.00
_cell.angle_beta   90.00
_cell.angle_gamma   90.00
#
_symmetry.space_group_name_H-M   'P 1'
#
loop_
_entity.id
_entity.type
_entity.pdbx_description
1 polymer ?
#
loop_
_entity_poly.entity_id
_entity_poly.type
_entity_poly.pdbx_seq_one_letter_code
_entity_poly.pdbx_strand_id
1 'polypeptide(L)'
;MIIGGDRILAAGCLFPLSPREELSKSLGTRHRAAIGLTEETDAIVIVVSEETGAISVAFKGRLSRGLDEERLKRVLGAVLLRSASSRSKSRWMRAGEHLDLSPEGLAKIDEAVVKEMDDHGS
;
A
#
# COMPACT_ATOMS: atom_id res chain seq x y z
N MET A 1 -0.08 13.84 5.18
CA MET A 1 1.27 14.11 4.63
C MET A 1 1.32 13.51 3.24
N ILE A 2 1.92 14.22 2.29
CA ILE A 2 2.11 13.76 0.91
C ILE A 2 3.61 13.63 0.69
N ILE A 3 4.02 12.47 0.16
CA ILE A 3 5.41 12.20 -0.23
C ILE A 3 5.43 12.01 -1.75
N GLY A 4 6.40 12.62 -2.41
CA GLY A 4 6.64 12.44 -3.84
C GLY A 4 8.13 12.37 -4.10
N GLY A 5 8.56 11.33 -4.81
CA GLY A 5 9.98 10.99 -4.93
C GLY A 5 10.59 10.74 -3.56
N ASP A 6 11.65 11.46 -3.23
CA ASP A 6 12.39 11.40 -1.98
C ASP A 6 12.04 12.53 -0.99
N ARG A 7 10.93 13.26 -1.22
CA ARG A 7 10.58 14.47 -0.45
C ARG A 7 9.15 14.47 0.07
N ILE A 8 8.97 15.12 1.21
CA ILE A 8 7.65 15.53 1.71
C ILE A 8 7.21 16.74 0.89
N LEU A 9 6.12 16.59 0.14
CA LEU A 9 5.55 17.67 -0.65
C LEU A 9 4.62 18.56 0.17
N ALA A 10 3.87 17.98 1.11
CA ALA A 10 2.91 18.71 1.94
C ALA A 10 2.53 17.96 3.23
N ALA A 11 2.03 18.71 4.21
CA ALA A 11 1.41 18.21 5.45
C ALA A 11 0.14 19.02 5.77
N GLY A 12 -0.72 18.51 6.65
CA GLY A 12 -1.98 19.18 7.01
C GLY A 12 -3.04 19.24 5.90
N CYS A 13 -2.91 18.41 4.86
CA CYS A 13 -3.84 18.38 3.73
C CYS A 13 -5.21 17.83 4.12
N LEU A 14 -6.27 18.40 3.53
CA LEU A 14 -7.61 17.84 3.54
C LEU A 14 -7.79 16.97 2.29
N PHE A 15 -8.31 15.76 2.46
CA PHE A 15 -8.52 14.80 1.38
C PHE A 15 -10.00 14.46 1.22
N PRO A 16 -10.45 14.07 0.01
CA PRO A 16 -11.81 13.61 -0.21
C PRO A 16 -12.09 12.37 0.64
N LEU A 17 -13.28 12.32 1.23
CA LEU A 17 -13.76 11.13 1.95
C LEU A 17 -14.55 10.25 0.98
N SER A 18 -14.32 8.95 1.02
CA SER A 18 -15.14 8.02 0.23
C SER A 18 -16.61 8.09 0.66
N PRO A 19 -17.57 8.24 -0.28
CA PRO A 19 -19.00 8.32 0.01
C PRO A 19 -19.65 6.93 0.19
N ARG A 20 -18.89 5.84 0.04
CA ARG A 20 -19.41 4.47 0.11
C ARG A 20 -20.02 4.15 1.47
N GLU A 21 -21.33 3.93 1.51
CA GLU A 21 -22.08 3.59 2.73
C GLU A 21 -21.80 2.16 3.24
N GLU A 22 -21.42 1.25 2.34
CA GLU A 22 -21.08 -0.14 2.63
C GLU A 22 -19.76 -0.32 3.40
N LEU A 23 -19.00 0.77 3.59
CA LEU A 23 -17.77 0.75 4.36
C LEU A 23 -18.07 0.45 5.85
N SER A 24 -17.19 -0.33 6.47
CA SER A 24 -17.34 -0.73 7.88
C SER A 24 -17.50 0.49 8.80
N LYS A 25 -18.50 0.46 9.68
CA LYS A 25 -18.79 1.53 10.64
C LYS A 25 -17.65 1.85 11.60
N SER A 26 -16.71 0.90 11.80
CA SER A 26 -15.51 1.11 12.62
C SER A 26 -14.42 1.92 11.92
N LEU A 27 -14.59 2.27 10.64
CA LEU A 27 -13.63 3.14 9.96
C LEU A 27 -13.78 4.58 10.45
N GLY A 28 -12.67 5.17 10.89
CA GLY A 28 -12.57 6.60 11.18
C GLY A 28 -12.43 7.46 9.92
N THR A 29 -12.38 8.78 10.10
CA THR A 29 -12.22 9.76 9.02
C THR A 29 -10.94 9.57 8.21
N ARG A 30 -9.81 9.21 8.86
CA ARG A 30 -8.54 8.92 8.18
C ARG A 30 -8.62 7.75 7.21
N HIS A 31 -9.36 6.70 7.56
CA HIS A 31 -9.57 5.55 6.67
C HIS A 31 -10.44 5.94 5.48
N ARG A 32 -11.54 6.67 5.71
CA ARG A 32 -12.41 7.18 4.64
C ARG A 32 -11.67 8.13 3.70
N ALA A 33 -10.79 8.98 4.24
CA ALA A 33 -9.93 9.88 3.47
C ALA A 33 -8.93 9.10 2.61
N ALA A 34 -8.33 8.05 3.16
CA ALA A 34 -7.42 7.18 2.40
C ALA A 34 -8.14 6.46 1.25
N ILE A 35 -9.32 5.91 1.50
CA ILE A 35 -10.12 5.28 0.43
C ILE A 35 -10.49 6.33 -0.62
N GLY A 36 -11.09 7.45 -0.21
CA GLY A 36 -11.53 8.50 -1.13
C GLY A 36 -10.40 9.08 -1.99
N LEU A 37 -9.23 9.32 -1.40
CA LEU A 37 -8.07 9.78 -2.17
C LEU A 37 -7.62 8.75 -3.21
N THR A 38 -7.63 7.46 -2.86
CA THR A 38 -7.19 6.37 -3.75
C THR A 38 -8.26 5.90 -4.73
N GLU A 39 -9.50 6.38 -4.62
CA GLU A 39 -10.52 6.20 -5.66
C GLU A 39 -10.22 7.08 -6.87
N GLU A 40 -9.67 8.28 -6.64
CA GLU A 40 -9.43 9.31 -7.66
C GLU A 40 -7.96 9.38 -8.12
N THR A 41 -7.06 8.63 -7.48
CA THR A 41 -5.61 8.68 -7.76
C THR A 41 -4.97 7.30 -7.74
N ASP A 42 -3.76 7.20 -8.29
CA ASP A 42 -2.89 6.03 -8.19
C ASP A 42 -1.98 6.08 -6.94
N ALA A 43 -2.27 6.96 -5.98
CA ALA A 43 -1.49 7.05 -4.76
C ALA A 43 -1.67 5.79 -3.90
N ILE A 44 -0.60 5.35 -3.27
CA ILE A 44 -0.66 4.42 -2.13
C ILE A 44 -0.74 5.23 -0.84
N VAL A 45 -1.71 4.90 0.02
CA VAL A 45 -1.94 5.63 1.27
C VAL A 45 -1.81 4.68 2.45
N ILE A 46 -0.96 5.05 3.41
CA ILE A 46 -0.79 4.32 4.68
C ILE A 46 -1.61 5.04 5.74
N VAL A 47 -2.33 4.26 6.55
CA VAL A 47 -3.14 4.76 7.67
C VAL A 47 -2.74 4.02 8.94
N VAL A 48 -2.51 4.76 10.01
CA VAL A 48 -2.35 4.20 11.36
C VAL A 48 -3.59 4.59 12.15
N SER A 49 -4.27 3.63 12.78
CA SER A 49 -5.42 3.91 13.66
C SER A 49 -4.98 4.66 14.92
N GLU A 50 -5.72 5.71 15.37
CA GLU A 50 -5.48 6.29 16.71
C GLU A 50 -5.81 5.30 17.81
N GLU A 51 -6.92 4.59 17.64
CA GLU A 51 -7.54 3.82 18.70
C GLU A 51 -6.74 2.56 19.00
N THR A 52 -6.19 1.94 17.95
CA THR A 52 -5.59 0.61 18.03
C THR A 52 -4.14 0.55 17.59
N GLY A 53 -3.60 1.63 17.00
CA GLY A 53 -2.28 1.61 16.36
C GLY A 53 -2.19 0.73 15.12
N ALA A 54 -3.28 0.06 14.72
CA ALA A 54 -3.28 -0.86 13.59
C ALA A 54 -2.94 -0.13 12.28
N ILE A 55 -2.08 -0.75 11.49
CA ILE A 55 -1.65 -0.24 10.18
C ILE A 55 -2.60 -0.75 9.11
N SER A 56 -3.01 0.13 8.21
CA SER A 56 -3.79 -0.18 7.02
C SER A 56 -3.15 0.47 5.80
N VAL A 57 -3.38 -0.12 4.63
CA VAL A 57 -2.97 0.43 3.34
C VAL A 57 -4.19 0.54 2.43
N ALA A 58 -4.33 1.69 1.77
CA ALA A 58 -5.33 1.92 0.74
C ALA A 58 -4.68 2.13 -0.63
N PHE A 59 -5.30 1.58 -1.66
CA PHE A 59 -4.90 1.72 -3.06
C PHE A 59 -6.08 1.37 -3.98
N LYS A 60 -6.32 2.17 -5.03
CA LYS A 60 -7.43 1.99 -5.99
C LYS A 60 -8.79 1.75 -5.29
N GLY A 61 -9.07 2.52 -4.24
CA GLY A 61 -10.30 2.43 -3.45
C GLY A 61 -10.46 1.16 -2.61
N ARG A 62 -9.46 0.28 -2.54
CA ARG A 62 -9.44 -0.88 -1.64
C ARG A 62 -8.67 -0.53 -0.37
N LEU A 63 -9.06 -1.13 0.75
CA LEU A 63 -8.40 -0.97 2.05
C LEU A 63 -8.03 -2.36 2.61
N SER A 64 -6.75 -2.61 2.81
CA SER A 64 -6.27 -3.75 3.60
C SER A 64 -5.90 -3.28 5.00
N ARG A 65 -6.37 -3.98 6.03
CA ARG A 65 -6.29 -3.56 7.44
C ARG A 65 -5.48 -4.56 8.26
N GLY A 66 -4.88 -4.08 9.34
CA GLY A 66 -4.18 -4.92 10.31
C GLY A 66 -2.90 -5.52 9.74
N LEU A 67 -2.19 -4.77 8.89
CA LEU A 67 -0.89 -5.20 8.39
C LEU A 67 0.12 -5.15 9.53
N ASP A 68 0.93 -6.21 9.62
CA ASP A 68 2.16 -6.17 10.40
C ASP A 68 3.28 -5.42 9.65
N GLU A 69 4.38 -5.19 10.34
CA GLU A 69 5.54 -4.47 9.82
C GLU A 69 6.13 -5.14 8.57
N GLU A 70 6.24 -6.47 8.58
CA GLU A 70 6.84 -7.21 7.48
C GLU A 70 6.00 -7.10 6.21
N ARG A 71 4.69 -7.28 6.34
CA ARG A 71 3.74 -7.16 5.23
C ARG A 71 3.69 -5.74 4.69
N LEU A 72 3.75 -4.73 5.57
CA LEU A 72 3.86 -3.33 5.13
C LEU A 72 5.12 -3.11 4.29
N LYS A 73 6.29 -3.57 4.77
CA LYS A 73 7.57 -3.45 4.03
C LYS A 73 7.49 -4.12 2.66
N ARG A 74 6.90 -5.32 2.57
CA ARG A 74 6.71 -6.04 1.30
C ARG A 74 5.83 -5.25 0.33
N VAL A 75 4.68 -4.76 0.78
CA VAL A 75 3.75 -3.96 -0.04
C VAL A 75 4.42 -2.69 -0.55
N LEU A 76 5.10 -1.94 0.33
CA LEU A 76 5.79 -0.70 -0.07
C LEU A 76 6.99 -0.99 -0.98
N GLY A 77 7.74 -2.06 -0.72
CA GLY A 77 8.84 -2.50 -1.56
C GLY A 77 8.39 -2.79 -2.98
N ALA A 78 7.30 -3.54 -3.14
CA ALA A 78 6.74 -3.90 -4.45
C ALA A 78 6.27 -2.68 -5.27
N VAL A 79 5.81 -1.62 -4.61
CA VAL A 79 5.26 -0.42 -5.28
C VAL A 79 6.30 0.67 -5.50
N LEU A 80 7.14 0.94 -4.49
CA LEU A 80 8.00 2.13 -4.44
C LEU A 80 9.45 1.86 -4.82
N LEU A 81 9.97 0.63 -4.64
CA LEU A 81 11.35 0.30 -4.98
C LEU A 81 11.48 0.02 -6.48
N ARG A 82 11.55 1.09 -7.27
CA ARG A 82 12.02 1.01 -8.66
C ARG A 82 13.56 0.91 -8.61
N SER A 83 14.11 -0.28 -8.87
CA SER A 83 15.55 -0.55 -8.84
C SER A 83 16.36 0.52 -9.60
N ALA A 84 17.24 1.22 -8.87
CA ALA A 84 18.19 2.16 -9.43
C ALA A 84 19.41 1.46 -10.07
N SER A 85 19.49 0.12 -10.14
CA SER A 85 20.74 -0.56 -10.55
C SER A 85 20.66 -1.87 -11.32
N SER A 86 19.49 -2.45 -11.66
CA SER A 86 19.49 -3.74 -12.39
C SER A 86 18.74 -3.71 -13.73
N ARG A 87 19.49 -4.06 -14.79
CA ARG A 87 19.03 -4.32 -16.15
C ARG A 87 18.21 -5.62 -16.27
N SER A 88 18.03 -6.35 -15.16
CA SER A 88 17.07 -7.45 -15.08
C SER A 88 15.69 -6.90 -14.78
N LYS A 89 14.84 -6.83 -15.81
CA LYS A 89 13.41 -6.50 -15.72
C LYS A 89 12.69 -7.61 -14.96
N SER A 90 12.85 -7.61 -13.65
CA SER A 90 12.40 -8.70 -12.81
C SER A 90 10.90 -8.58 -12.53
N ARG A 91 10.27 -9.76 -12.40
CA ARG A 91 8.83 -10.02 -12.41
C ARG A 91 8.00 -9.15 -11.45
N TRP A 92 8.60 -8.54 -10.43
CA TRP A 92 7.98 -7.61 -9.49
C TRP A 92 7.49 -6.30 -10.14
N MET A 93 8.10 -5.84 -11.24
CA MET A 93 7.66 -4.63 -11.94
C MET A 93 6.26 -4.80 -12.59
N ARG A 94 5.89 -6.03 -12.97
CA ARG A 94 4.54 -6.38 -13.44
C ARG A 94 3.55 -6.61 -12.29
N ALA A 95 4.04 -7.05 -11.13
CA ALA A 95 3.22 -7.20 -9.92
C ALA A 95 2.87 -5.84 -9.30
N GLY A 96 3.80 -4.86 -9.33
CA GLY A 96 3.55 -3.48 -8.90
C GLY A 96 2.62 -2.70 -9.83
N GLU A 97 2.58 -3.03 -11.12
CA GLU A 97 1.67 -2.44 -12.12
C GLU A 97 0.18 -2.67 -11.79
N HIS A 98 -0.10 -3.70 -10.99
CA HIS A 98 -1.40 -3.96 -10.39
C HIS A 98 -1.22 -4.46 -8.95
N LEU A 99 -0.78 -3.57 -8.04
CA LEU A 99 -0.92 -3.85 -6.61
C LEU A 99 -2.40 -4.22 -6.35
N ASP A 100 -2.60 -5.46 -5.91
CA ASP A 100 -3.91 -5.97 -5.53
C ASP A 100 -3.93 -6.18 -4.02
N LEU A 101 -4.72 -5.35 -3.33
CA LEU A 101 -4.91 -5.43 -1.89
C LEU A 101 -5.93 -6.51 -1.46
N SER A 102 -6.42 -7.33 -2.40
CA SER A 102 -7.23 -8.50 -2.05
C SER A 102 -6.39 -9.51 -1.24
N PRO A 103 -7.04 -10.41 -0.48
CA PRO A 103 -6.33 -11.50 0.21
C PRO A 103 -5.44 -12.31 -0.73
N GLU A 104 -5.91 -12.60 -1.95
CA GLU A 104 -5.16 -13.35 -2.96
C GLU A 104 -3.97 -12.54 -3.51
N GLY A 105 -4.16 -11.24 -3.73
CA GLY A 105 -3.10 -10.34 -4.17
C GLY A 105 -1.98 -10.22 -3.13
N LEU A 106 -2.35 -10.09 -1.87
CA LEU A 106 -1.41 -10.05 -0.75
C LEU A 106 -0.69 -11.38 -0.54
N ALA A 107 -1.36 -12.53 -0.71
CA ALA A 107 -0.73 -13.84 -0.65
C ALA A 107 0.32 -14.02 -1.77
N LYS A 108 0.03 -13.56 -2.99
CA LYS A 108 0.99 -13.59 -4.11
C LYS A 108 2.24 -12.76 -3.82
N ILE A 109 2.09 -11.62 -3.13
CA ILE A 109 3.22 -10.79 -2.70
C ILE A 109 4.08 -11.55 -1.69
N ASP A 110 3.45 -12.26 -0.73
CA ASP A 110 4.19 -13.07 0.24
C ASP A 110 4.96 -14.20 -0.45
N GLU A 111 4.30 -14.96 -1.34
CA GLU A 111 4.94 -16.03 -2.12
C GLU A 111 6.13 -15.53 -2.96
N ALA A 112 5.97 -14.37 -3.60
CA ALA A 112 7.03 -13.77 -4.41
C ALA A 112 8.26 -13.41 -3.55
N VAL A 113 8.04 -12.89 -2.34
CA VAL A 113 9.14 -12.52 -1.44
C VAL A 113 9.85 -13.73 -0.88
N VAL A 114 9.13 -14.79 -0.48
CA VAL A 114 9.73 -16.06 -0.05
C VAL A 114 10.67 -16.60 -1.14
N LYS A 115 10.19 -16.61 -2.39
CA LYS A 115 10.99 -17.10 -3.52
C LYS A 115 12.25 -16.27 -3.79
N GLU A 116 12.18 -14.94 -3.66
CA GLU A 116 13.36 -14.08 -3.84
C GLU A 116 14.39 -14.26 -2.72
N MET A 117 13.95 -14.53 -1.49
CA MET A 117 14.86 -14.81 -0.36
C MET A 117 15.58 -16.15 -0.56
N ASP A 118 14.91 -17.17 -1.11
CA ASP A 118 15.53 -18.46 -1.45
C ASP A 118 16.56 -18.33 -2.59
N ASP A 119 16.28 -17.51 -3.62
CA ASP A 119 17.16 -17.34 -4.79
C ASP A 119 18.47 -16.57 -4.47
N HIS A 120 18.53 -15.79 -3.38
CA HIS A 120 19.74 -15.04 -2.98
C HIS A 120 20.57 -15.74 -1.87
N GLY A 121 20.15 -16.94 -1.46
CA GLY A 121 20.80 -17.74 -0.43
C GLY A 121 21.76 -18.82 -0.94
N SER A 122 22.14 -18.82 -2.22
CA SER A 122 23.12 -19.76 -2.83
C SER A 122 24.37 -19.07 -3.34
#